data_AF-A0A7C5N7V7-F1
#
_entry.id   AF-A0A7C5N7V7-F1
#
_cell.length_a   1.000
_cell.length_b   1.000
_cell.length_c   1.000
_cell.angle_alpha   90.00
_cell.angle_beta   90.00
_cell.angle_gamma   90.00
#
_symmetry.space_group_name_H-M   'P 1'
#
loop_
_entity.id
_entity.type
_entity.pdbx_description
1 polymer ?
#
loop_
_entity_poly.entity_id
_entity_poly.type
_entity_poly.pdbx_seq_one_letter_code
_entity_poly.pdbx_strand_id
1 'polypeptide(L)'
;MQWQRQRKAFSMLTAIVVIVLMATVAMLILSTSGKMIQETTAQYQREQSLLLAQSYTEYAIMAVTANDRNSTNLGDDCLDNISGNYGGTEGYTIDVNISYIGRDIDKCGRKLSTTVTTPKSPLNIIVDVFVHYKEFDHPAGTSAPNITYHKRSLQKI
;
A
#
# COMPACT_ATOMS: atom_id res chain seq x y z
N MET A 1 16.73 2.80 -71.87
CA MET A 1 15.86 2.09 -70.90
C MET A 1 16.50 1.81 -69.52
N GLN A 2 17.82 1.86 -69.33
CA GLN A 2 18.44 1.56 -68.01
C GLN A 2 18.18 2.62 -66.91
N TRP A 3 17.91 3.87 -67.27
CA TRP A 3 17.74 4.97 -66.30
C TRP A 3 16.45 4.87 -65.45
N GLN A 4 15.37 4.27 -65.99
CA GLN A 4 14.15 3.99 -65.21
C GLN A 4 14.33 2.86 -64.19
N ARG A 5 15.28 1.95 -64.41
CA ARG A 5 15.55 0.81 -63.50
C ARG A 5 16.28 1.25 -62.24
N GLN A 6 17.20 2.22 -62.37
CA GLN A 6 17.91 2.86 -61.26
C GLN A 6 16.96 3.61 -60.31
N ARG A 7 15.97 4.34 -60.86
CA ARG A 7 14.94 5.03 -60.07
C ARG A 7 14.00 4.08 -59.31
N LYS A 8 13.66 2.92 -59.91
CA LYS A 8 12.85 1.88 -59.25
C LYS A 8 13.57 1.23 -58.09
N ALA A 9 14.87 0.94 -58.23
CA ALA A 9 15.68 0.37 -57.16
C ALA A 9 15.85 1.34 -55.96
N PHE A 10 16.08 2.63 -56.23
CA PHE A 10 16.18 3.66 -55.19
C PHE A 10 14.86 3.85 -54.42
N SER A 11 13.73 3.88 -55.16
CA SER A 11 12.39 3.95 -54.57
C SER A 11 12.10 2.74 -53.65
N MET A 12 12.47 1.54 -54.06
CA MET A 12 12.30 0.32 -53.26
C MET A 12 13.16 0.33 -51.98
N LEU A 13 14.40 0.82 -52.07
CA LEU A 13 15.29 0.96 -50.91
C LEU A 13 14.73 1.94 -49.87
N THR A 14 14.25 3.11 -50.32
CA THR A 14 13.67 4.11 -49.42
C THR A 14 12.40 3.60 -48.74
N ALA A 15 11.57 2.81 -49.43
CA ALA A 15 10.37 2.21 -48.84
C ALA A 15 10.72 1.20 -47.72
N ILE A 16 11.74 0.36 -47.93
CA ILE A 16 12.20 -0.59 -46.91
C ILE A 16 12.73 0.15 -45.68
N VAL A 17 13.52 1.21 -45.87
CA VAL A 17 14.05 2.03 -44.77
C VAL A 17 12.90 2.66 -43.96
N VAL A 18 11.88 3.21 -44.63
CA VAL A 18 10.70 3.78 -43.95
C VAL A 18 9.93 2.72 -43.17
N ILE A 19 9.75 1.51 -43.71
CA ILE A 19 9.08 0.40 -43.01
C ILE A 19 9.85 0.01 -41.75
N VAL A 20 11.17 -0.11 -41.83
CA VAL A 20 12.01 -0.44 -40.67
C VAL A 20 11.93 0.65 -39.61
N LEU A 21 11.97 1.93 -40.00
CA LEU A 21 11.81 3.04 -39.07
C LEU A 21 10.44 2.99 -38.37
N MET A 22 9.36 2.79 -39.12
CA MET A 22 8.03 2.64 -38.52
C MET A 22 7.93 1.44 -37.58
N ALA A 23 8.57 0.31 -37.92
CA ALA A 23 8.63 -0.86 -37.05
C ALA A 23 9.39 -0.58 -35.75
N THR A 24 10.51 0.13 -35.79
CA THR A 24 11.26 0.50 -34.58
C THR A 24 10.49 1.44 -33.67
N VAL A 25 9.77 2.42 -34.23
CA VAL A 25 8.92 3.32 -33.46
C VAL A 25 7.75 2.56 -32.83
N ALA A 26 7.12 1.65 -33.58
CA ALA A 26 6.05 0.80 -33.04
C ALA A 26 6.55 -0.08 -31.88
N MET A 27 7.72 -0.70 -32.00
CA MET A 27 8.32 -1.48 -30.91
C MET A 27 8.63 -0.62 -29.69
N LEU A 28 9.16 0.59 -29.91
CA LEU A 28 9.42 1.53 -28.81
C LEU A 28 8.12 1.86 -28.07
N ILE A 29 7.06 2.24 -28.80
CA ILE A 29 5.75 2.56 -28.23
C ILE A 29 5.21 1.39 -27.40
N LEU A 30 5.22 0.17 -27.95
CA LEU A 30 4.74 -1.02 -27.23
C LEU A 30 5.56 -1.27 -25.96
N SER A 31 6.88 -1.15 -26.03
CA SER A 31 7.76 -1.34 -24.88
C SER A 31 7.55 -0.30 -23.78
N THR A 32 7.33 0.97 -24.17
CA THR A 32 7.05 2.04 -23.21
C THR A 32 5.67 1.92 -22.61
N SER A 33 4.66 1.55 -23.41
CA SER A 33 3.29 1.35 -22.93
C SER A 33 3.19 0.18 -21.95
N GLY A 34 3.89 -0.93 -22.22
CA GLY A 34 3.95 -2.06 -21.28
C GLY A 34 4.54 -1.64 -19.93
N LYS A 35 5.63 -0.88 -19.94
CA LYS A 35 6.24 -0.34 -18.72
C LYS A 35 5.33 0.65 -17.99
N MET A 36 4.68 1.56 -18.72
CA MET A 36 3.75 2.52 -18.12
C MET A 36 2.59 1.83 -17.42
N ILE A 37 2.01 0.78 -18.01
CA ILE A 37 0.92 0.02 -17.39
C ILE A 37 1.38 -0.58 -16.06
N GLN A 38 2.54 -1.23 -16.04
CA GLN A 38 3.09 -1.84 -14.82
C GLN A 38 3.36 -0.82 -13.71
N GLU A 39 3.92 0.35 -14.05
CA GLU A 39 4.13 1.42 -13.07
C GLU A 39 2.80 1.98 -12.54
N THR A 40 1.79 2.13 -13.41
CA THR A 40 0.48 2.63 -12.98
C THR A 40 -0.26 1.65 -12.07
N THR A 41 -0.13 0.34 -12.28
CA THR A 41 -0.75 -0.67 -11.40
C THR A 41 -0.07 -0.69 -10.03
N ALA A 42 1.26 -0.64 -9.99
CA ALA A 42 2.02 -0.54 -8.73
C ALA A 42 1.69 0.75 -7.96
N GLN A 43 1.58 1.89 -8.66
CA GLN A 43 1.17 3.15 -8.05
C GLN A 43 -0.24 3.07 -7.47
N TYR A 44 -1.20 2.52 -8.22
CA TYR A 44 -2.57 2.34 -7.73
C TYR A 44 -2.62 1.46 -6.47
N GLN A 45 -1.89 0.35 -6.44
CA GLN A 45 -1.83 -0.50 -5.25
C GLN A 45 -1.27 0.24 -4.03
N ARG A 46 -0.24 1.06 -4.24
CA ARG A 46 0.35 1.89 -3.19
C ARG A 46 -0.64 2.92 -2.67
N GLU A 47 -1.33 3.64 -3.56
CA GLU A 47 -2.34 4.62 -3.17
C GLU A 47 -3.49 3.96 -2.39
N GLN A 48 -3.95 2.80 -2.83
CA GLN A 48 -4.97 2.03 -2.11
C GLN A 48 -4.49 1.58 -0.72
N SER A 49 -3.25 1.11 -0.61
CA SER A 49 -2.68 0.74 0.70
C SER A 49 -2.59 1.93 1.65
N LEU A 50 -2.31 3.13 1.13
CA LEU A 50 -2.26 4.36 1.91
C LEU A 50 -3.65 4.78 2.38
N LEU A 51 -4.66 4.72 1.51
CA LEU A 51 -6.04 5.03 1.84
C LEU A 51 -6.59 4.07 2.90
N LEU A 52 -6.33 2.76 2.74
CA LEU A 52 -6.70 1.76 3.73
C LEU A 52 -5.99 2.00 5.06
N ALA A 53 -4.68 2.28 5.05
CA ALA A 53 -3.97 2.60 6.28
C ALA A 53 -4.57 3.83 6.98
N GLN A 54 -5.00 4.85 6.22
CA GLN A 54 -5.64 6.03 6.79
C GLN A 54 -7.02 5.73 7.39
N SER A 55 -7.89 5.03 6.67
CA SER A 55 -9.22 4.70 7.17
C SER A 55 -9.16 3.82 8.42
N TYR A 56 -8.24 2.86 8.45
CA TYR A 56 -8.02 2.01 9.62
C TYR A 56 -7.37 2.76 10.80
N THR A 57 -6.51 3.77 10.54
CA THR A 57 -6.05 4.65 11.64
C THR A 57 -7.21 5.42 12.27
N GLU A 58 -8.12 5.97 11.48
CA GLU A 58 -9.27 6.74 11.96
C GLU A 58 -10.27 5.84 12.70
N TYR A 59 -10.53 4.65 12.14
CA TYR A 59 -11.35 3.64 12.78
C TYR A 59 -10.78 3.18 14.13
N ALA A 60 -9.47 2.95 14.20
CA ALA A 60 -8.81 2.58 15.44
C ALA A 60 -8.92 3.66 16.51
N ILE A 61 -8.72 4.94 16.15
CA ILE A 61 -8.90 6.06 17.08
C ILE A 61 -10.34 6.13 17.60
N MET A 62 -11.33 5.99 16.70
CA MET A 62 -12.74 5.99 17.09
C MET A 62 -13.07 4.82 18.01
N ALA A 63 -12.63 3.60 17.67
CA ALA A 63 -12.89 2.40 18.46
C ALA A 63 -12.25 2.48 19.85
N VAL A 64 -11.03 3.02 19.94
CA VAL A 64 -10.34 3.26 21.21
C VAL A 64 -11.04 4.31 22.07
N THR A 65 -11.59 5.35 21.45
CA THR A 65 -12.31 6.42 22.16
C THR A 65 -13.69 5.96 22.64
N ALA A 66 -14.33 5.05 21.88
CA ALA A 66 -15.64 4.51 22.23
C ALA A 66 -15.60 3.40 23.29
N ASN A 67 -14.44 2.75 23.48
CA ASN A 67 -14.31 1.66 24.43
C ASN A 67 -14.04 2.20 25.84
N ASP A 68 -14.88 1.81 26.80
CA ASP A 68 -14.64 2.08 28.22
C ASP A 68 -13.51 1.17 28.69
N ARG A 69 -12.54 1.72 29.42
CA ARG A 69 -11.31 1.00 29.82
C ARG A 69 -11.35 0.55 31.28
N ASN A 70 -12.53 0.66 31.90
CA ASN A 70 -12.76 0.50 33.33
C ASN A 70 -13.66 -0.72 33.66
N SER A 71 -13.62 -1.80 32.88
CA SER A 71 -14.19 -3.07 33.31
C SER A 71 -13.22 -3.85 34.20
N THR A 72 -13.82 -4.65 35.07
CA THR A 72 -13.17 -5.38 36.14
C THR A 72 -12.27 -6.50 35.63
N ASN A 73 -12.40 -6.94 34.37
CA ASN A 73 -11.64 -8.06 33.80
C ASN A 73 -10.31 -7.63 33.17
N LEU A 74 -9.27 -8.44 33.38
CA LEU A 74 -7.92 -8.22 32.85
C LEU A 74 -7.91 -8.61 31.35
N GLY A 75 -7.63 -7.66 30.45
CA GLY A 75 -7.39 -7.93 29.02
C GLY A 75 -8.61 -7.91 28.07
N ASP A 76 -9.83 -7.69 28.56
CA ASP A 76 -11.04 -7.75 27.70
C ASP A 76 -11.54 -6.37 27.23
N ASP A 77 -11.14 -5.29 27.92
CA ASP A 77 -11.60 -3.92 27.62
C ASP A 77 -10.67 -3.12 26.73
N CYS A 78 -9.41 -3.52 26.62
CA CYS A 78 -8.42 -2.78 25.85
C CYS A 78 -8.30 -3.34 24.43
N LEU A 79 -8.67 -2.54 23.44
CA LEU A 79 -8.50 -2.90 22.04
C LEU A 79 -7.01 -2.86 21.66
N ASP A 80 -6.34 -4.02 21.64
CA ASP A 80 -4.90 -4.11 21.35
C ASP A 80 -4.59 -4.31 19.85
N ASN A 81 -5.50 -4.96 19.12
CA ASN A 81 -5.34 -5.22 17.69
C ASN A 81 -6.67 -5.13 16.93
N ILE A 82 -6.62 -4.62 15.71
CA ILE A 82 -7.72 -4.70 14.74
C ILE A 82 -7.16 -5.29 13.46
N SER A 83 -7.69 -6.43 13.03
CA SER A 83 -7.33 -7.07 11.77
C SER A 83 -8.48 -6.96 10.78
N GLY A 84 -8.16 -6.71 9.51
CA GLY A 84 -9.11 -6.68 8.41
C GLY A 84 -8.53 -7.30 7.15
N ASN A 85 -9.40 -7.77 6.26
CA ASN A 85 -9.02 -8.17 4.91
C ASN A 85 -9.94 -7.45 3.91
N TYR A 86 -9.34 -6.84 2.90
CA TYR A 86 -10.03 -6.20 1.79
C TYR A 86 -9.60 -6.84 0.47
N GLY A 87 -10.55 -7.44 -0.25
CA GLY A 87 -10.28 -8.04 -1.57
C GLY A 87 -9.96 -9.55 -1.55
N GLY A 88 -10.11 -10.24 -0.41
CA GLY A 88 -10.03 -11.70 -0.34
C GLY A 88 -8.61 -12.25 -0.21
N THR A 89 -8.35 -13.45 -0.74
CA THR A 89 -7.07 -14.19 -0.57
C THR A 89 -5.86 -13.53 -1.24
N GLU A 90 -6.08 -12.76 -2.30
CA GLU A 90 -5.06 -12.00 -3.04
C GLU A 90 -5.16 -10.49 -2.77
N GLY A 91 -5.96 -10.12 -1.76
CA GLY A 91 -6.25 -8.75 -1.40
C GLY A 91 -5.24 -8.12 -0.43
N TYR A 92 -5.68 -7.03 0.18
CA TYR A 92 -4.96 -6.31 1.21
C TYR A 92 -5.30 -6.92 2.57
N THR A 93 -4.29 -7.36 3.30
CA THR A 93 -4.43 -7.72 4.71
C THR A 93 -3.99 -6.52 5.54
N ILE A 94 -4.85 -6.08 6.45
CA ILE A 94 -4.62 -4.91 7.30
C ILE A 94 -4.51 -5.38 8.74
N ASP A 95 -3.40 -5.04 9.39
CA ASP A 95 -3.13 -5.32 10.79
C ASP A 95 -2.85 -4.00 11.52
N VAL A 96 -3.69 -3.68 12.50
CA VAL A 96 -3.59 -2.46 13.29
C VAL A 96 -3.22 -2.80 14.72
N ASN A 97 -2.00 -2.47 15.11
CA ASN A 97 -1.53 -2.61 16.47
C ASN A 97 -1.73 -1.30 17.24
N ILE A 98 -2.40 -1.37 18.38
CA ILE A 98 -2.65 -0.20 19.23
C ILE A 98 -1.83 -0.36 20.51
N SER A 99 -1.09 0.68 20.83
CA SER A 99 -0.15 0.69 21.95
C SER A 99 -0.45 1.89 22.85
N TYR A 100 -0.47 1.67 24.16
CA TYR A 100 -0.99 2.62 25.14
C TYR A 100 0.10 3.24 26.01
N ILE A 101 -0.01 4.54 26.24
CA ILE A 101 0.87 5.33 27.11
C ILE A 101 -0.01 6.22 27.99
N GLY A 102 -0.08 5.97 29.28
CA GLY A 102 -1.03 6.71 30.12
C GLY A 102 -1.26 6.07 31.48
N ARG A 103 -2.22 6.62 32.23
CA ARG A 103 -2.69 6.04 33.49
C ARG A 103 -3.87 5.10 33.24
N ASP A 104 -4.13 4.20 34.19
CA ASP A 104 -5.28 3.29 34.19
C ASP A 104 -5.31 2.31 32.99
N ILE A 105 -4.14 2.00 32.43
CA ILE A 105 -3.93 1.02 31.34
C ILE A 105 -3.26 -0.28 31.82
N ASP A 106 -3.20 -0.51 33.13
CA ASP A 106 -2.47 -1.64 33.72
C ASP A 106 -2.98 -3.00 33.24
N LYS A 107 -4.26 -3.04 32.85
CA LYS A 107 -4.98 -4.21 32.33
C LYS A 107 -4.88 -4.38 30.82
N CYS A 108 -4.33 -3.41 30.07
CA CYS A 108 -4.13 -3.53 28.63
C CYS A 108 -2.88 -4.38 28.32
N GLY A 109 -2.92 -5.21 27.27
CA GLY A 109 -1.80 -6.07 26.90
C GLY A 109 -0.60 -5.28 26.35
N ARG A 110 -0.87 -4.23 25.57
CA ARG A 110 0.17 -3.43 24.88
C ARG A 110 0.44 -2.08 25.56
N LYS A 111 1.01 -2.13 26.76
CA LYS A 111 1.43 -0.93 27.52
C LYS A 111 2.90 -0.59 27.30
N LEU A 112 3.18 0.68 27.00
CA LEU A 112 4.55 1.19 26.84
C LEU A 112 5.03 1.95 28.08
N SER A 113 4.13 2.68 28.74
CA SER A 113 4.43 3.36 30.01
C SER A 113 3.15 3.68 30.77
N THR A 114 3.14 3.35 32.06
CA THR A 114 2.02 3.58 32.98
C THR A 114 2.24 4.77 33.91
N THR A 115 3.44 5.37 33.86
CA THR A 115 3.92 6.41 34.80
C THR A 115 3.75 7.81 34.23
N VAL A 116 2.61 8.10 33.60
CA VAL A 116 2.32 9.43 33.04
C VAL A 116 1.54 10.26 34.07
N THR A 117 2.20 11.24 34.67
CA THR A 117 1.62 12.04 35.78
C THR A 117 0.90 13.32 35.31
N THR A 118 0.65 13.49 34.01
CA THR A 118 0.02 14.71 33.47
C THR A 118 -1.50 14.71 33.61
N PRO A 119 -2.10 15.63 34.40
CA PRO A 119 -3.55 15.65 34.63
C PRO A 119 -4.41 16.12 33.44
N LYS A 120 -3.79 16.68 32.38
CA LYS A 120 -4.49 17.16 31.16
C LYS A 120 -4.39 16.22 29.94
N SER A 121 -3.65 15.12 30.06
CA SER A 121 -3.53 14.06 29.04
C SER A 121 -3.37 12.74 29.78
N PRO A 122 -4.46 12.15 30.29
CA PRO A 122 -4.34 10.90 31.03
C PRO A 122 -3.90 9.74 30.12
N LEU A 123 -4.14 9.84 28.81
CA LEU A 123 -3.91 8.76 27.87
C LEU A 123 -3.45 9.25 26.48
N ASN A 124 -2.43 8.58 25.96
CA ASN A 124 -1.97 8.70 24.58
C ASN A 124 -1.90 7.31 23.98
N ILE A 125 -2.18 7.23 22.68
CA ILE A 125 -2.13 5.98 21.93
C ILE A 125 -1.19 6.12 20.74
N ILE A 126 -0.51 5.03 20.44
CA ILE A 126 0.23 4.85 19.21
C ILE A 126 -0.52 3.82 18.40
N VAL A 127 -0.95 4.21 17.22
CA VAL A 127 -1.65 3.35 16.27
C VAL A 127 -0.67 3.03 15.15
N ASP A 128 -0.28 1.77 15.06
CA ASP A 128 0.58 1.21 14.03
C ASP A 128 -0.27 0.41 13.05
N VAL A 129 -0.40 0.86 11.81
CA VAL A 129 -1.13 0.15 10.77
C VAL A 129 -0.16 -0.43 9.76
N PHE A 130 -0.29 -1.73 9.53
CA PHE A 130 0.44 -2.49 8.53
C PHE A 130 -0.56 -2.95 7.47
N VAL A 131 -0.33 -2.56 6.22
CA VAL A 131 -1.10 -3.04 5.07
C VAL A 131 -0.19 -3.92 4.23
N HIS A 132 -0.48 -5.20 4.22
CA HIS A 132 0.22 -6.21 3.45
C HIS A 132 -0.54 -6.47 2.15
N TYR A 133 0.14 -6.41 1.02
CA TYR A 133 -0.41 -6.77 -0.28
C TYR A 133 0.63 -7.45 -1.14
N LYS A 134 0.16 -8.19 -2.14
CA LYS A 134 1.01 -8.79 -3.18
C LYS A 134 0.88 -7.97 -4.45
N GLU A 135 1.99 -7.80 -5.14
CA GLU A 135 2.00 -7.13 -6.44
C GLU A 135 1.34 -8.02 -7.49
N PHE A 136 0.40 -7.47 -8.27
CA PHE A 136 -0.43 -8.26 -9.18
C PHE A 136 0.38 -8.97 -10.28
N ASP A 137 1.45 -8.33 -10.76
CA ASP A 137 2.27 -8.81 -11.90
C ASP A 137 3.61 -9.40 -11.46
N HIS A 138 3.78 -9.76 -10.18
CA HIS A 138 5.05 -10.31 -9.70
C HIS A 138 5.33 -11.67 -10.37
N PRO A 139 6.55 -11.94 -10.89
CA PRO A 139 6.86 -13.16 -11.63
C PRO A 139 6.69 -14.46 -10.83
N ALA A 140 6.63 -14.36 -9.50
CA ALA A 140 6.35 -15.47 -8.59
C ALA A 140 4.84 -15.70 -8.30
N GLY A 141 3.95 -14.90 -8.90
CA GLY A 141 2.50 -14.99 -8.74
C GLY A 141 2.08 -15.02 -7.27
N THR A 142 1.35 -16.07 -6.87
CA THR A 142 0.84 -16.25 -5.50
C THR A 142 1.93 -16.42 -4.43
N SER A 143 3.17 -16.72 -4.84
CA SER A 143 4.36 -16.83 -3.97
C SER A 143 5.17 -15.54 -3.90
N ALA A 144 4.64 -14.43 -4.42
CA ALA A 144 5.27 -13.12 -4.31
C ALA A 144 5.47 -12.72 -2.84
N PRO A 145 6.59 -12.04 -2.51
CA PRO A 145 6.79 -11.48 -1.18
C PRO A 145 5.72 -10.41 -0.91
N ASN A 146 5.21 -10.37 0.33
CA ASN A 146 4.26 -9.34 0.72
C ASN A 146 4.97 -8.00 0.82
N ILE A 147 4.47 -7.01 0.07
CA ILE A 147 4.85 -5.61 0.24
C ILE A 147 4.07 -5.08 1.42
N THR A 148 4.76 -4.39 2.33
CA THR A 148 4.15 -3.86 3.55
C THR A 148 4.22 -2.35 3.55
N TYR A 149 3.06 -1.70 3.56
CA TYR A 149 2.95 -0.29 3.86
C TYR A 149 2.73 -0.12 5.37
N HIS A 150 3.60 0.64 6.03
CA HIS A 150 3.49 0.92 7.46
C HIS A 150 3.20 2.41 7.67
N LYS A 151 2.21 2.69 8.52
CA LYS A 151 1.89 4.04 8.99
C LYS A 151 1.76 4.01 10.50
N ARG A 152 2.50 4.91 11.18
CA ARG A 152 2.37 5.14 12.62
C ARG A 152 1.74 6.50 12.87
N SER A 153 0.75 6.54 13.75
CA SER A 153 0.17 7.78 14.28
C SER A 153 0.22 7.79 15.80
N LEU A 154 0.48 8.96 16.39
CA LEU A 154 0.35 9.19 17.82
C LEU A 154 -0.81 10.12 18.05
N GLN A 155 -1.80 9.67 18.82
CA GLN A 155 -2.97 10.45 19.16
C GLN A 155 -3.05 10.63 20.67
N LYS A 156 -3.28 11.87 21.09
CA LYS A 156 -3.70 12.18 22.44
C LYS A 156 -5.22 12.07 22.51
N ILE A 157 -5.71 11.33 23.50
CA ILE A 157 -7.14 11.11 23.76
C ILE A 157 -7.53 11.62 25.15
#